data_AF-A0A383WEB3-F1
#
_entry.id   AF-A0A383WEB3-F1
#
_cell.length_a   1.000
_cell.length_b   1.000
_cell.length_c   1.000
_cell.angle_alpha   90.00
_cell.angle_beta   90.00
_cell.angle_gamma   90.00
#
_symmetry.space_group_name_H-M   'P 1'
#
loop_
_entity.id
_entity.type
_entity.pdbx_description
1 polymer ?
#
loop_
_entity_poly.entity_id
_entity_poly.type
_entity_poly.pdbx_seq_one_letter_code
_entity_poly.pdbx_strand_id
1 'polypeptide(L)'
;MLLAGQQLPQHIAFIPDGNRRFAAQLGLKAIIGHYLGNKKLKHVVHWCRELGIRYVTVYAFSTDNFKRSAEEVARLMKLARAQFEALVNDEDIPMWRAEVRVIGDLSTLPPAVAAAAAHAMTSSQERSQTISVLNVSFSYTSSEDLQSAVQQVVASVEQGQLLPSDITPGLLQQVMHTRECPPVDLLIRTSGEQRLSDFLLWQSSYALLHWERCLWPEFGYAQLLRALLAWQSAAAELLLLRQAADRATQHLWGQRPCQEEGSVEQQSQQQGGQQQQQQQQQLAGDWSSGMQLRVASFLADFDKRNASQVQQLAAGAVS
;
A
#
# COMPACT_ATOMS: atom_id res chain seq x y z
N MET A 1 1.96 19.75 26.03
CA MET A 1 1.15 18.56 25.66
C MET A 1 2.01 17.75 24.71
N LEU A 2 2.26 16.46 24.97
CA LEU A 2 3.25 15.59 24.31
C LEU A 2 3.08 15.39 22.78
N LEU A 3 2.27 16.21 22.11
CA LEU A 3 2.03 16.19 20.66
C LEU A 3 2.14 17.58 19.99
N ALA A 4 2.40 18.65 20.73
CA ALA A 4 2.50 19.99 20.15
C ALA A 4 3.94 20.26 19.67
N GLY A 5 4.12 20.42 18.35
CA GLY A 5 5.37 20.86 17.73
C GLY A 5 6.35 19.76 17.30
N GLN A 6 5.99 18.49 17.47
CA GLN A 6 6.78 17.35 16.95
C GLN A 6 6.09 16.68 15.77
N GLN A 7 6.88 16.11 14.88
CA GLN A 7 6.39 15.41 13.69
C GLN A 7 5.49 14.22 14.10
N LEU A 8 4.53 13.89 13.26
CA LEU A 8 3.69 12.70 13.36
C LEU A 8 3.90 11.81 12.14
N PRO A 9 3.62 10.49 12.24
CA PRO A 9 3.65 9.61 11.08
C PRO A 9 2.62 10.10 10.05
N GLN A 10 3.01 10.13 8.78
CA GLN A 10 2.12 10.43 7.67
C GLN A 10 1.27 9.22 7.28
N HIS A 11 1.84 8.02 7.43
CA HIS A 11 1.20 6.76 7.08
C HIS A 11 1.27 5.74 8.22
N ILE A 12 0.11 5.34 8.72
CA ILE A 12 -0.02 4.25 9.70
C ILE A 12 -0.69 3.03 9.06
N ALA A 13 -0.09 1.87 9.24
CA ALA A 13 -0.66 0.59 8.85
C ALA A 13 -1.16 -0.19 10.09
N PHE A 14 -2.32 -0.84 10.01
CA PHE A 14 -2.91 -1.61 11.09
C PHE A 14 -3.11 -3.07 10.68
N ILE A 15 -2.66 -3.99 11.54
CA ILE A 15 -3.04 -5.41 11.52
C ILE A 15 -4.07 -5.63 12.66
N PRO A 16 -5.38 -5.57 12.35
CA PRO A 16 -6.47 -5.70 13.33
C PRO A 16 -6.71 -7.17 13.71
N ASP A 17 -5.86 -7.72 14.57
CA ASP A 17 -5.93 -9.10 15.04
C ASP A 17 -6.72 -9.20 16.37
N GLY A 18 -7.24 -10.38 16.66
CA GLY A 18 -7.91 -10.67 17.93
C GLY A 18 -9.44 -10.65 17.89
N ASN A 19 -10.08 -10.35 16.75
CA ASN A 19 -11.55 -10.31 16.63
C ASN A 19 -12.23 -11.60 17.13
N ARG A 20 -11.73 -12.77 16.71
CA ARG A 20 -12.26 -14.08 17.12
C ARG A 20 -12.00 -14.37 18.60
N ARG A 21 -10.80 -14.04 19.08
CA ARG A 21 -10.42 -14.20 20.49
C ARG A 21 -11.31 -13.36 21.40
N PHE A 22 -11.59 -12.12 21.00
CA PHE A 22 -12.46 -11.20 21.72
C PHE A 22 -13.89 -11.74 21.83
N ALA A 23 -14.44 -12.23 20.72
CA ALA A 23 -15.77 -12.86 20.73
C ALA A 23 -15.80 -14.09 21.65
N ALA A 24 -14.79 -14.96 21.57
CA ALA A 24 -14.69 -16.16 22.40
C ALA A 24 -14.61 -15.84 23.90
N GLN A 25 -13.85 -14.81 24.30
CA GLN A 25 -13.76 -14.36 25.70
C GLN A 25 -15.12 -13.92 26.28
N LEU A 26 -16.03 -13.46 25.43
CA LEU A 26 -17.38 -13.01 25.82
C LEU A 26 -18.47 -14.07 25.56
N GLY A 27 -18.10 -15.30 25.15
CA GLY A 27 -19.08 -16.34 24.77
C GLY A 27 -19.89 -16.00 23.51
N LEU A 28 -19.40 -15.10 22.67
CA LEU A 28 -20.06 -14.62 21.45
C LEU A 28 -19.57 -15.38 20.21
N LYS A 29 -20.41 -15.40 19.17
CA LYS A 29 -20.04 -15.94 17.85
C LYS A 29 -18.95 -15.08 17.21
N ALA A 30 -18.01 -15.71 16.49
CA ALA A 30 -16.90 -15.03 15.81
C ALA A 30 -17.31 -13.85 14.92
N ILE A 31 -18.44 -13.97 14.23
CA ILE A 31 -18.99 -12.90 13.38
C ILE A 31 -19.29 -11.60 14.15
N ILE A 32 -19.68 -11.70 15.43
CA ILE A 32 -19.94 -10.55 16.29
C ILE A 32 -18.62 -9.84 16.61
N GLY A 33 -17.55 -10.59 16.85
CA GLY A 33 -16.21 -10.03 17.04
C GLY A 33 -15.75 -9.23 15.81
N HIS A 34 -15.94 -9.77 14.60
CA HIS A 34 -15.64 -9.05 13.37
C HIS A 34 -16.49 -7.78 13.20
N TYR A 35 -17.80 -7.85 13.49
CA TYR A 35 -18.67 -6.67 13.47
C TYR A 35 -18.18 -5.55 14.41
N LEU A 36 -17.80 -5.89 15.64
CA LEU A 36 -17.25 -4.93 16.60
C LEU A 36 -15.88 -4.40 16.16
N GLY A 37 -15.06 -5.24 15.53
CA GLY A 37 -13.81 -4.83 14.90
C GLY A 37 -14.01 -3.78 13.80
N ASN A 38 -15.06 -3.90 13.00
CA ASN A 38 -15.37 -2.88 11.98
C ASN A 38 -15.82 -1.57 12.59
N LYS A 39 -16.64 -1.61 13.65
CA LYS A 39 -16.97 -0.39 14.42
C LYS A 39 -15.71 0.27 14.94
N LYS A 40 -14.74 -0.52 15.39
CA LYS A 40 -13.45 0.02 15.86
C LYS A 40 -12.68 0.73 14.77
N LEU A 41 -12.62 0.17 13.56
CA LEU A 41 -11.93 0.78 12.42
C LEU A 41 -12.41 2.21 12.18
N LYS A 42 -13.71 2.46 12.25
CA LYS A 42 -14.30 3.80 12.09
C LYS A 42 -13.72 4.80 13.09
N HIS A 43 -13.65 4.41 14.36
CA HIS A 43 -13.07 5.26 15.40
C HIS A 43 -11.57 5.52 15.16
N VAL A 44 -10.82 4.50 14.75
CA VAL A 44 -9.39 4.64 14.48
C VAL A 44 -9.12 5.58 13.31
N VAL A 45 -9.88 5.46 12.21
CA VAL A 45 -9.77 6.36 11.07
C VAL A 45 -10.11 7.79 11.47
N HIS A 46 -11.18 7.98 12.26
CA HIS A 46 -11.53 9.29 12.80
C HIS A 46 -10.41 9.89 13.67
N TRP A 47 -9.85 9.11 14.61
CA TRP A 47 -8.76 9.59 15.46
C TRP A 47 -7.49 9.93 14.67
N CYS A 48 -7.13 9.12 13.67
CA CYS A 48 -5.97 9.39 12.82
C CYS A 48 -6.15 10.72 12.09
N ARG A 49 -7.34 10.97 11.54
CA ARG A 49 -7.67 12.21 10.87
C ARG A 49 -7.62 13.43 11.80
N GLU A 50 -8.21 13.34 12.99
CA GLU A 50 -8.17 14.44 13.98
C GLU A 50 -6.73 14.80 14.38
N LEU A 51 -5.82 13.82 14.31
CA LEU A 51 -4.38 14.00 14.55
C LEU A 51 -3.60 14.47 13.31
N GLY A 52 -4.24 14.63 12.15
CA GLY A 52 -3.61 15.03 10.89
C GLY A 52 -2.83 13.91 10.19
N ILE A 53 -3.03 12.65 10.57
CA ILE A 53 -2.42 11.49 9.90
C ILE A 53 -3.17 11.25 8.60
N ARG A 54 -2.44 11.31 7.48
CA ARG A 54 -3.03 11.39 6.15
C ARG A 54 -3.40 10.04 5.55
N TYR A 55 -2.56 9.02 5.76
CA TYR A 55 -2.73 7.70 5.17
C TYR A 55 -2.94 6.65 6.25
N VAL A 56 -4.03 5.90 6.13
CA VAL A 56 -4.32 4.76 6.99
C VAL A 56 -4.49 3.53 6.12
N THR A 57 -3.70 2.48 6.37
CA THR A 57 -3.87 1.19 5.68
C THR A 57 -4.26 0.12 6.69
N VAL A 58 -5.30 -0.67 6.42
CA VAL A 58 -5.78 -1.70 7.33
C VAL A 58 -5.76 -3.09 6.68
N TYR A 59 -5.35 -4.10 7.44
CA TYR A 59 -5.40 -5.50 7.05
C TYR A 59 -6.75 -6.14 7.33
N ALA A 60 -7.70 -5.99 6.40
CA ALA A 60 -9.07 -6.44 6.60
C ALA A 60 -9.27 -7.94 6.32
N PHE A 61 -8.68 -8.45 5.23
CA PHE A 61 -8.80 -9.85 4.84
C PHE A 61 -7.59 -10.31 4.00
N SER A 62 -6.86 -11.32 4.48
CA SER A 62 -5.72 -11.90 3.75
C SER A 62 -6.17 -12.99 2.76
N THR A 63 -5.41 -13.27 1.71
CA THR A 63 -5.69 -14.44 0.84
C THR A 63 -5.61 -15.76 1.62
N ASP A 64 -4.74 -15.84 2.62
CA ASP A 64 -4.71 -16.98 3.56
C ASP A 64 -6.03 -17.23 4.28
N ASN A 65 -6.94 -16.25 4.37
CA ASN A 65 -8.24 -16.45 5.00
C ASN A 65 -9.19 -17.29 4.14
N PHE A 66 -8.92 -17.48 2.84
CA PHE A 66 -9.64 -18.44 2.00
C PHE A 66 -9.39 -19.90 2.40
N LYS A 67 -8.31 -20.20 3.14
CA LYS A 67 -8.02 -21.55 3.67
C LYS A 67 -8.95 -21.97 4.82
N ARG A 68 -9.84 -21.07 5.28
CA ARG A 68 -10.84 -21.38 6.32
C ARG A 68 -12.02 -22.15 5.74
N SER A 69 -12.93 -22.61 6.61
CA SER A 69 -14.13 -23.34 6.15
C SER A 69 -14.95 -22.52 5.16
N ALA A 70 -15.51 -23.17 4.13
CA ALA A 70 -16.33 -22.51 3.11
C ALA A 70 -17.49 -21.70 3.70
N GLU A 71 -18.08 -22.20 4.79
CA GLU A 71 -19.16 -21.52 5.52
C GLU A 71 -18.67 -20.23 6.21
N GLU A 72 -17.46 -20.23 6.77
CA GLU A 72 -16.84 -19.02 7.34
C GLU A 72 -16.49 -18.01 6.24
N VAL A 73 -15.91 -18.47 5.13
CA VAL A 73 -15.58 -17.61 3.98
C VAL A 73 -16.85 -16.96 3.42
N ALA A 74 -17.93 -17.72 3.21
CA ALA A 74 -19.20 -17.17 2.72
C ALA A 74 -19.78 -16.08 3.64
N ARG A 75 -19.70 -16.29 4.96
CA ARG A 75 -20.11 -15.27 5.95
C ARG A 75 -19.22 -14.03 5.91
N LEU A 76 -17.91 -14.20 5.77
CA LEU A 76 -16.96 -13.10 5.67
C LEU A 76 -17.18 -12.29 4.38
N MET A 77 -17.47 -12.94 3.25
CA MET A 77 -17.82 -12.26 2.00
C MET A 77 -19.12 -11.47 2.12
N LYS A 78 -20.15 -12.02 2.77
CA LYS A 78 -21.39 -11.27 3.06
C LYS A 78 -21.13 -10.05 3.93
N LEU A 79 -20.28 -10.20 4.95
CA LEU A 79 -19.90 -9.11 5.82
C LEU A 79 -19.07 -8.05 5.08
N ALA A 80 -18.14 -8.46 4.22
CA ALA A 80 -17.30 -7.58 3.42
C ALA A 80 -18.13 -6.73 2.44
N ARG A 81 -19.08 -7.35 1.74
CA ARG A 81 -20.05 -6.63 0.90
C ARG A 81 -20.78 -5.54 1.68
N ALA A 82 -21.37 -5.91 2.82
CA ALA A 82 -22.10 -4.97 3.67
C ALA A 82 -21.19 -3.84 4.20
N GLN A 83 -19.90 -4.12 4.45
CA GLN A 83 -18.94 -3.09 4.82
C GLN A 83 -18.63 -2.14 3.68
N PHE A 84 -18.37 -2.63 2.47
CA PHE A 84 -18.12 -1.78 1.30
C PHE A 84 -19.34 -0.92 0.95
N GLU A 85 -20.55 -1.48 1.04
CA GLU A 85 -21.79 -0.73 0.87
C GLU A 85 -21.96 0.32 1.98
N ALA A 86 -21.62 0.00 3.23
CA ALA A 86 -21.59 0.97 4.31
C ALA A 86 -20.52 2.05 4.08
N LEU A 87 -19.40 1.72 3.42
CA LEU A 87 -18.36 2.69 3.07
C LEU A 87 -18.85 3.80 2.09
N VAL A 88 -20.02 3.61 1.48
CA VAL A 88 -20.66 4.61 0.61
C VAL A 88 -21.81 5.32 1.30
N ASN A 89 -22.65 4.55 2.01
CA ASN A 89 -23.95 5.00 2.50
C ASN A 89 -23.95 5.53 3.94
N ASP A 90 -22.87 5.35 4.68
CA ASP A 90 -22.81 5.75 6.08
C ASP A 90 -22.66 7.27 6.21
N GLU A 91 -23.52 7.89 7.01
CA GLU A 91 -23.55 9.33 7.28
C GLU A 91 -22.24 9.85 7.90
N ASP A 92 -21.48 8.97 8.56
CA ASP A 92 -20.16 9.29 9.13
C ASP A 92 -19.07 9.45 8.05
N ILE A 93 -19.29 8.97 6.83
CA ILE A 93 -18.28 8.96 5.76
C ILE A 93 -18.16 10.30 5.03
N PRO A 94 -19.27 11.02 4.74
CA PRO A 94 -19.22 12.45 4.48
C PRO A 94 -18.43 13.22 5.55
N MET A 95 -18.51 12.80 6.82
CA MET A 95 -17.75 13.43 7.91
C MET A 95 -16.26 13.09 7.84
N TRP A 96 -15.85 11.86 7.47
CA TRP A 96 -14.42 11.48 7.36
C TRP A 96 -13.71 12.13 6.17
N ARG A 97 -14.44 12.41 5.08
CA ARG A 97 -13.89 12.97 3.82
C ARG A 97 -12.65 12.21 3.31
N ALA A 98 -12.56 10.91 3.57
CA ALA A 98 -11.43 10.09 3.14
C ALA A 98 -11.70 9.50 1.75
N GLU A 99 -10.67 9.45 0.92
CA GLU A 99 -10.65 8.61 -0.27
C GLU A 99 -10.48 7.15 0.18
N VAL A 100 -11.35 6.25 -0.29
CA VAL A 100 -11.31 4.83 0.02
C VAL A 100 -10.68 4.08 -1.14
N ARG A 101 -9.67 3.27 -0.85
CA ARG A 101 -8.98 2.41 -1.81
C ARG A 101 -9.04 0.98 -1.30
N VAL A 102 -9.45 0.04 -2.15
CA VAL A 102 -9.35 -1.38 -1.82
C VAL A 102 -8.11 -1.92 -2.52
N ILE A 103 -7.17 -2.50 -1.74
CA ILE A 103 -5.91 -3.04 -2.25
C ILE A 103 -5.90 -4.57 -2.13
N GLY A 104 -5.42 -5.26 -3.17
CA GLY A 104 -5.49 -6.72 -3.29
C GLY A 104 -6.13 -7.19 -4.59
N ASP A 105 -6.26 -8.51 -4.75
CA ASP A 105 -6.77 -9.12 -5.97
C ASP A 105 -8.31 -9.20 -5.96
N LEU A 106 -8.95 -8.20 -6.56
CA LEU A 106 -10.41 -8.14 -6.69
C LEU A 106 -10.99 -9.26 -7.56
N SER A 107 -10.19 -9.89 -8.44
CA SER A 107 -10.67 -10.96 -9.34
C SER A 107 -10.99 -12.26 -8.59
N THR A 108 -10.37 -12.43 -7.42
CA THR A 108 -10.62 -13.58 -6.52
C THR A 108 -11.92 -13.43 -5.72
N LEU A 109 -12.54 -12.26 -5.74
CA LEU A 109 -13.72 -11.97 -4.94
C LEU A 109 -15.00 -12.39 -5.65
N PRO A 110 -16.06 -12.78 -4.91
CA PRO A 110 -17.38 -12.94 -5.50
C PRO A 110 -17.81 -11.66 -6.23
N PRO A 111 -18.46 -11.74 -7.41
CA PRO A 111 -18.77 -10.57 -8.23
C PRO A 111 -19.47 -9.44 -7.47
N ALA A 112 -20.43 -9.77 -6.61
CA ALA A 112 -21.14 -8.76 -5.80
C ALA A 112 -20.24 -8.05 -4.77
N VAL A 113 -19.19 -8.72 -4.25
CA VAL A 113 -18.23 -8.12 -3.32
C VAL A 113 -17.26 -7.21 -4.10
N ALA A 114 -16.75 -7.69 -5.24
CA ALA A 114 -15.87 -6.90 -6.11
C ALA A 114 -16.58 -5.63 -6.61
N ALA A 115 -17.84 -5.75 -7.00
CA ALA A 115 -18.66 -4.65 -7.46
C ALA A 115 -18.92 -3.61 -6.35
N ALA A 116 -19.22 -4.06 -5.13
CA ALA A 116 -19.36 -3.18 -3.97
C ALA A 116 -18.04 -2.46 -3.60
N ALA A 117 -16.91 -3.17 -3.66
CA ALA A 117 -15.59 -2.58 -3.43
C ALA A 117 -15.27 -1.51 -4.49
N ALA A 118 -15.49 -1.81 -5.76
CA ALA A 118 -15.29 -0.88 -6.87
C ALA A 118 -16.19 0.35 -6.74
N HIS A 119 -17.46 0.15 -6.38
CA HIS A 119 -18.40 1.25 -6.12
C HIS A 119 -17.94 2.14 -4.95
N ALA A 120 -17.42 1.55 -3.86
CA ALA A 120 -16.85 2.31 -2.75
C ALA A 120 -15.65 3.17 -3.18
N MET A 121 -14.78 2.63 -4.04
CA MET A 121 -13.65 3.37 -4.59
C MET A 121 -14.13 4.55 -5.44
N THR A 122 -14.98 4.31 -6.45
CA THR A 122 -15.47 5.36 -7.36
C THR A 122 -16.25 6.46 -6.63
N SER A 123 -17.12 6.08 -5.68
CA SER A 123 -17.95 7.03 -4.92
C SER A 123 -17.17 7.88 -3.91
N SER A 124 -15.91 7.53 -3.65
CA SER A 124 -15.00 8.28 -2.79
C SER A 124 -14.00 9.16 -3.56
N GLN A 125 -13.84 8.97 -4.88
CA GLN A 125 -12.87 9.71 -5.70
C GLN A 125 -13.13 11.21 -5.75
N GLU A 126 -14.40 11.65 -5.79
CA GLU A 126 -14.75 13.08 -5.75
C GLU A 126 -14.37 13.75 -4.43
N ARG A 127 -14.13 12.97 -3.36
CA ARG A 127 -13.72 13.44 -2.03
C ARG A 127 -12.20 13.65 -1.93
N SER A 128 -11.43 13.27 -2.97
CA SER A 128 -9.97 13.36 -3.05
C SER A 128 -9.40 14.78 -2.89
N GLN A 129 -10.23 15.81 -3.06
CA GLN A 129 -9.83 17.20 -2.78
C GLN A 129 -9.66 17.51 -1.28
N THR A 130 -9.94 16.56 -0.37
CA THR A 130 -9.87 16.74 1.09
C THR A 130 -9.05 15.67 1.84
N ILE A 131 -7.74 15.75 1.65
CA ILE A 131 -6.67 15.44 2.63
C ILE A 131 -6.43 13.95 2.98
N SER A 132 -7.38 13.11 3.45
CA SER A 132 -7.07 11.75 4.00
C SER A 132 -7.36 10.55 3.07
N VAL A 133 -6.59 9.47 3.17
CA VAL A 133 -6.72 8.22 2.37
C VAL A 133 -6.83 7.00 3.29
N LEU A 134 -7.82 6.16 3.05
CA LEU A 134 -8.01 4.86 3.69
C LEU A 134 -7.80 3.72 2.69
N ASN A 135 -6.72 2.96 2.86
CA ASN A 135 -6.48 1.73 2.11
C ASN A 135 -7.02 0.53 2.91
N VAL A 136 -7.98 -0.19 2.33
CA VAL A 136 -8.52 -1.43 2.87
C VAL A 136 -7.91 -2.59 2.11
N SER A 137 -6.99 -3.32 2.73
CA SER A 137 -6.40 -4.50 2.09
C SER A 137 -7.31 -5.72 2.25
N PHE A 138 -7.72 -6.26 1.11
CA PHE A 138 -8.73 -7.30 1.01
C PHE A 138 -8.36 -8.27 -0.11
N SER A 139 -8.26 -9.56 0.21
CA SER A 139 -7.60 -10.53 -0.69
C SER A 139 -6.18 -10.08 -1.05
N TYR A 140 -5.41 -9.75 -0.01
CA TYR A 140 -4.09 -9.16 -0.14
C TYR A 140 -3.05 -9.97 0.62
N THR A 141 -1.86 -10.13 0.03
CA THR A 141 -0.59 -10.38 0.72
C THR A 141 0.50 -9.55 0.06
N SER A 142 1.56 -9.23 0.79
CA SER A 142 2.69 -8.50 0.24
C SER A 142 3.41 -9.30 -0.85
N SER A 143 3.48 -10.62 -0.70
CA SER A 143 4.10 -11.50 -1.69
C SER A 143 3.34 -11.51 -3.01
N GLU A 144 2.01 -11.60 -2.97
CA GLU A 144 1.17 -11.57 -4.18
C GLU A 144 1.19 -10.18 -4.85
N ASP A 145 1.20 -9.09 -4.08
CA ASP A 145 1.35 -7.72 -4.59
C ASP A 145 2.66 -7.55 -5.37
N LEU A 146 3.78 -8.02 -4.79
CA LEU A 146 5.08 -8.03 -5.47
C LEU A 146 5.09 -8.95 -6.71
N GLN A 147 4.51 -10.16 -6.61
CA GLN A 147 4.41 -11.07 -7.74
C GLN A 147 3.64 -10.42 -8.90
N SER A 148 2.49 -9.82 -8.62
CA SER A 148 1.67 -9.12 -9.61
C SER A 148 2.43 -7.95 -10.24
N ALA A 149 3.10 -7.13 -9.43
CA ALA A 149 3.97 -6.06 -9.90
C ALA A 149 5.03 -6.56 -10.90
N VAL A 150 5.73 -7.65 -10.55
CA VAL A 150 6.75 -8.25 -11.42
C VAL A 150 6.14 -8.78 -12.72
N GLN A 151 5.03 -9.52 -12.65
CA GLN A 151 4.35 -10.06 -13.82
C GLN A 151 3.92 -8.96 -14.79
N GLN A 152 3.39 -7.84 -14.28
CA GLN A 152 2.96 -6.72 -15.10
C GLN A 152 4.13 -6.02 -15.80
N VAL A 153 5.24 -5.81 -15.09
CA VAL A 153 6.44 -5.22 -15.68
C VAL A 153 7.04 -6.13 -16.74
N VAL A 154 7.14 -7.44 -16.48
CA VAL A 154 7.64 -8.42 -17.45
C VAL A 154 6.77 -8.46 -18.71
N ALA A 155 5.44 -8.48 -18.56
CA ALA A 155 4.53 -8.43 -19.70
C ALA A 155 4.72 -7.17 -20.57
N SER A 156 5.00 -6.02 -19.95
CA SER A 156 5.29 -4.77 -20.68
C SER A 156 6.67 -4.75 -21.33
N VAL A 157 7.64 -5.49 -20.80
CA VAL A 157 8.92 -5.74 -21.48
C VAL A 157 8.72 -6.61 -22.72
N GLU A 158 7.93 -7.69 -22.62
CA GLU A 158 7.62 -8.57 -23.76
C GLU A 158 6.86 -7.84 -24.87
N GLN A 159 6.05 -6.84 -24.51
CA GLN A 159 5.32 -5.97 -25.45
C GLN A 159 6.20 -4.85 -26.03
N GLY A 160 7.47 -4.74 -25.63
CA GLY A 160 8.39 -3.69 -26.06
C GLY A 160 8.08 -2.29 -25.52
N GLN A 161 7.21 -2.17 -24.50
CA GLN A 161 6.90 -0.90 -23.85
C GLN A 161 8.00 -0.48 -22.87
N LEU A 162 8.66 -1.47 -22.25
CA LEU A 162 9.78 -1.30 -21.33
C LEU A 162 10.99 -2.11 -21.81
N LEU A 163 12.17 -1.72 -21.37
CA LEU A 163 13.39 -2.54 -21.48
C LEU A 163 13.66 -3.27 -20.15
N PRO A 164 14.36 -4.42 -20.15
CA PRO A 164 14.79 -5.08 -18.92
C PRO A 164 15.60 -4.16 -17.99
N SER A 165 16.36 -3.22 -18.55
CA SER A 165 17.13 -2.22 -17.82
C SER A 165 16.29 -1.11 -17.17
N ASP A 166 15.01 -0.96 -17.55
CA ASP A 166 14.08 -0.02 -16.92
C ASP A 166 13.52 -0.57 -15.58
N ILE A 167 13.70 -1.86 -15.30
CA ILE A 167 13.21 -2.52 -14.09
C ILE A 167 14.06 -2.08 -12.89
N THR A 168 13.47 -1.25 -12.04
CA THR A 168 14.10 -0.73 -10.82
C THR A 168 13.19 -0.94 -9.61
N PRO A 169 13.73 -0.88 -8.37
CA PRO A 169 12.91 -0.86 -7.16
C PRO A 169 11.84 0.25 -7.18
N GLY A 170 12.17 1.40 -7.78
CA GLY A 170 11.23 2.52 -7.95
C GLY A 170 10.06 2.18 -8.87
N LEU A 171 10.35 1.55 -10.02
CA LEU A 171 9.30 1.09 -10.93
C LEU A 171 8.39 0.05 -10.28
N LEU A 172 8.97 -0.93 -9.58
CA LEU A 172 8.19 -1.96 -8.86
C LEU A 172 7.27 -1.33 -7.81
N GLN A 173 7.75 -0.36 -7.03
CA GLN A 173 6.91 0.40 -6.09
C GLN A 173 5.76 1.15 -6.79
N GLN A 174 5.99 1.65 -8.00
CA GLN A 174 4.98 2.40 -8.77
C GLN A 174 3.89 1.52 -9.37
N VAL A 175 4.11 0.21 -9.52
CA VAL A 175 3.09 -0.73 -10.00
C VAL A 175 2.40 -1.54 -8.89
N MET A 176 2.90 -1.48 -7.65
CA MET A 176 2.22 -2.05 -6.49
C MET A 176 0.97 -1.26 -6.12
N HIS A 177 0.04 -1.89 -5.38
CA HIS A 177 -1.24 -1.28 -5.03
C HIS A 177 -1.12 0.04 -4.24
N THR A 178 -0.04 0.25 -3.49
CA THR A 178 0.17 1.40 -2.60
C THR A 178 1.00 2.52 -3.22
N ARG A 179 1.23 2.52 -4.54
CA ARG A 179 2.10 3.46 -5.27
C ARG A 179 1.89 4.96 -4.96
N GLU A 180 0.66 5.36 -4.64
CA GLU A 180 0.28 6.76 -4.37
C GLU A 180 0.36 7.12 -2.87
N CYS A 181 0.79 6.18 -2.04
CA CYS A 181 1.00 6.37 -0.62
C CYS A 181 2.50 6.57 -0.36
N PRO A 182 2.89 7.42 0.61
CA PRO A 182 4.24 7.36 1.14
C PRO A 182 4.46 6.00 1.82
N PRO A 183 5.72 5.54 1.93
CA PRO A 183 6.07 4.39 2.76
C PRO A 183 5.47 4.46 4.17
N VAL A 184 5.24 3.29 4.77
CA VAL A 184 4.66 3.18 6.10
C VAL A 184 5.64 3.73 7.13
N ASP A 185 5.18 4.65 7.97
CA ASP A 185 6.01 5.20 9.04
C ASP A 185 5.86 4.37 10.33
N LEU A 186 4.64 3.87 10.59
CA LEU A 186 4.28 3.12 11.78
C LEU A 186 3.33 1.97 11.42
N LEU A 187 3.69 0.74 11.78
CA LEU A 187 2.83 -0.43 11.63
C LEU A 187 2.42 -0.92 13.02
N ILE A 188 1.12 -0.92 13.29
CA ILE A 188 0.54 -1.36 14.56
C ILE A 188 -0.13 -2.71 14.37
N ARG A 189 0.27 -3.71 15.15
CA ARG A 189 -0.45 -4.99 15.23
C ARG A 189 -0.99 -5.19 16.63
N THR A 190 -2.26 -5.56 16.71
CA THR A 190 -2.95 -5.86 17.97
C THR A 190 -2.82 -7.34 18.34
N SER A 191 -3.33 -7.73 19.52
CA SER A 191 -3.40 -9.08 20.10
C SER A 191 -2.10 -9.68 20.65
N GLY A 192 -1.00 -8.92 20.67
CA GLY A 192 0.29 -9.34 21.23
C GLY A 192 1.15 -10.23 20.31
N GLU A 193 0.67 -10.57 19.11
CA GLU A 193 1.43 -11.33 18.13
C GLU A 193 2.53 -10.47 17.50
N GLN A 194 3.76 -11.01 17.41
CA GLN A 194 4.94 -10.29 16.91
C GLN A 194 5.40 -10.81 15.54
N ARG A 195 4.56 -10.62 14.52
CA ARG A 195 4.89 -10.95 13.11
C ARG A 195 4.11 -10.05 12.16
N LEU A 196 4.56 -9.94 10.91
CA LEU A 196 3.87 -9.13 9.89
C LEU A 196 2.74 -9.88 9.16
N SER A 197 2.77 -11.22 9.16
CA SER A 197 1.75 -12.03 8.47
C SER A 197 1.60 -11.66 6.99
N ASP A 198 2.74 -11.46 6.32
CA ASP A 198 2.81 -11.12 4.89
C ASP A 198 2.03 -9.84 4.52
N PHE A 199 2.17 -8.81 5.35
CA PHE A 199 1.49 -7.53 5.17
C PHE A 199 2.50 -6.41 4.98
N LEU A 200 2.40 -5.69 3.84
CA LEU A 200 3.18 -4.51 3.50
C LEU A 200 4.69 -4.67 3.76
N LEU A 201 5.28 -5.82 3.38
CA LEU A 201 6.68 -6.14 3.69
C LEU A 201 7.63 -5.14 3.02
N TRP A 202 7.34 -4.79 1.76
CA TRP A 202 8.13 -3.83 1.00
C TRP A 202 7.95 -2.40 1.56
N GLN A 203 6.70 -1.99 1.77
CA GLN A 203 6.35 -0.63 2.17
C GLN A 203 6.70 -0.32 3.64
N SER A 204 6.92 -1.35 4.46
CA SER A 204 7.22 -1.22 5.90
C SER A 204 8.69 -1.47 6.24
N SER A 205 9.58 -1.52 5.24
CA SER A 205 11.02 -1.80 5.41
C SER A 205 11.72 -0.91 6.45
N TYR A 206 11.30 0.35 6.58
CA TYR A 206 11.80 1.31 7.58
C TYR A 206 10.70 1.81 8.54
N ALA A 207 9.57 1.12 8.62
CA ALA A 207 8.49 1.47 9.54
C ALA A 207 8.88 1.10 10.98
N LEU A 208 8.41 1.88 11.96
CA LEU A 208 8.39 1.38 13.33
C LEU A 208 7.34 0.27 13.46
N LEU A 209 7.75 -0.90 13.96
CA LEU A 209 6.82 -2.00 14.25
C LEU A 209 6.37 -1.92 15.72
N HIS A 210 5.10 -1.60 15.94
CA HIS A 210 4.51 -1.49 17.28
C HIS A 210 3.55 -2.65 17.56
N TRP A 211 3.87 -3.45 18.57
CA TRP A 211 3.08 -4.62 18.98
C TRP A 211 2.21 -4.27 20.20
N GLU A 212 0.90 -4.21 20.00
CA GLU A 212 -0.06 -3.90 21.05
C GLU A 212 -0.71 -5.18 21.58
N ARG A 213 -0.86 -5.29 22.90
CA ARG A 213 -1.36 -6.51 23.55
C ARG A 213 -2.88 -6.63 23.53
N CYS A 214 -3.61 -5.51 23.50
CA CYS A 214 -5.07 -5.55 23.48
C CYS A 214 -5.59 -6.20 22.20
N LEU A 215 -6.78 -6.80 22.27
CA LEU A 215 -7.46 -7.31 21.08
C LEU A 215 -8.01 -6.14 20.25
N TRP A 216 -8.15 -6.31 18.94
CA TRP A 216 -8.60 -5.22 18.06
C TRP A 216 -9.89 -4.52 18.52
N PRO A 217 -10.98 -5.22 18.90
CA PRO A 217 -12.19 -4.55 19.39
C PRO A 217 -11.99 -3.70 20.65
N GLU A 218 -10.95 -3.96 21.44
CA GLU A 218 -10.59 -3.25 22.67
C GLU A 218 -9.70 -2.04 22.41
N PHE A 219 -9.04 -1.96 21.24
CA PHE A 219 -8.07 -0.92 20.92
C PHE A 219 -8.67 0.47 21.12
N GLY A 220 -8.00 1.34 21.86
CA GLY A 220 -8.51 2.65 22.24
C GLY A 220 -7.60 3.78 21.81
N TYR A 221 -8.07 5.01 22.01
CA TYR A 221 -7.28 6.21 21.76
C TYR A 221 -5.97 6.22 22.58
N ALA A 222 -6.00 5.71 23.81
CA ALA A 222 -4.81 5.58 24.65
C ALA A 222 -3.73 4.65 24.06
N GLN A 223 -4.13 3.54 23.42
CA GLN A 223 -3.21 2.65 22.72
C GLN A 223 -2.64 3.30 21.46
N LEU A 224 -3.47 4.03 20.70
CA LEU A 224 -3.00 4.83 19.57
C LEU A 224 -1.94 5.85 20.02
N LEU A 225 -2.22 6.62 21.07
CA LEU A 225 -1.27 7.59 21.62
C LEU A 225 0.04 6.93 22.05
N ARG A 226 -0.02 5.75 22.69
CA ARG A 226 1.18 4.99 23.07
C ARG A 226 2.04 4.64 21.85
N ALA A 227 1.41 4.16 20.77
CA ALA A 227 2.11 3.83 19.53
C ALA A 227 2.73 5.07 18.86
N LEU A 228 2.01 6.21 18.89
CA LEU A 228 2.52 7.48 18.37
C LEU A 228 3.71 8.01 19.17
N LEU A 229 3.67 7.91 20.50
CA LEU A 229 4.80 8.30 21.35
C LEU A 229 6.03 7.41 21.10
N ALA A 230 5.83 6.11 20.92
CA ALA A 230 6.90 5.19 20.54
C ALA A 230 7.51 5.61 19.20
N TRP A 231 6.68 5.92 18.20
CA TRP A 231 7.16 6.43 16.91
C TRP A 231 7.95 7.72 17.03
N GLN A 232 7.43 8.70 17.77
CA GLN A 232 8.13 9.98 17.97
C GLN A 232 9.49 9.79 18.63
N SER A 233 9.62 8.86 19.57
CA SER A 233 10.91 8.55 20.20
C SER A 233 11.96 7.97 19.24
N ALA A 234 11.52 7.29 18.16
CA ALA A 234 12.38 6.66 17.16
C ALA A 234 12.49 7.46 15.84
N ALA A 235 11.65 8.49 15.65
CA ALA A 235 11.44 9.14 14.36
C ALA A 235 12.73 9.71 13.75
N ALA A 236 13.59 10.34 14.56
CA ALA A 236 14.83 10.94 14.06
C ALA A 236 15.76 9.90 13.43
N GLU A 237 15.93 8.74 14.06
CA GLU A 237 16.78 7.65 13.56
C GLU A 237 16.16 6.99 12.32
N LEU A 238 14.86 6.68 12.36
CA LEU A 238 14.16 6.06 11.24
C LEU A 238 14.19 6.92 9.97
N LEU A 239 14.00 8.24 10.11
CA LEU A 239 14.05 9.17 8.99
C LEU A 239 15.46 9.27 8.39
N LEU A 240 16.52 9.24 9.22
CA LEU A 240 17.91 9.22 8.73
C LEU A 240 18.23 7.94 7.97
N LEU A 241 17.83 6.79 8.49
CA LEU A 241 18.01 5.49 7.83
C LEU A 241 17.31 5.45 6.47
N ARG A 242 16.06 5.92 6.42
CA ARG A 242 15.28 5.99 5.19
C ARG A 242 15.93 6.91 4.15
N GLN A 243 16.34 8.12 4.55
CA GLN A 243 17.03 9.03 3.65
C GLN A 243 18.36 8.46 3.12
N ALA A 244 19.11 7.72 3.95
CA ALA A 244 20.34 7.06 3.51
C ALA A 244 20.05 5.95 2.49
N ALA A 245 19.01 5.15 2.72
CA ALA A 245 18.57 4.11 1.80
C ALA A 245 18.07 4.66 0.46
N ASP A 246 17.29 5.75 0.50
CA ASP A 246 16.80 6.43 -0.71
C ASP A 246 17.97 6.96 -1.55
N ARG A 247 18.96 7.61 -0.92
CA ARG A 247 20.17 8.08 -1.60
C ARG A 247 20.98 6.92 -2.20
N ALA A 248 21.15 5.82 -1.48
CA ALA A 248 21.87 4.65 -1.97
C ALA A 248 21.16 4.04 -3.19
N THR A 249 19.84 3.94 -3.15
CA THR A 249 19.02 3.46 -4.26
C THR A 249 19.14 4.36 -5.49
N GLN A 250 19.03 5.67 -5.31
CA GLN A 250 19.21 6.64 -6.39
C GLN A 250 20.61 6.60 -7.00
N HIS A 251 21.65 6.44 -6.18
CA HIS A 251 23.02 6.30 -6.67
C HIS A 251 23.20 5.03 -7.51
N LEU A 252 22.70 3.89 -7.04
CA LEU A 252 22.84 2.59 -7.71
C LEU A 252 22.05 2.50 -9.02
N TRP A 253 20.85 3.08 -9.06
CA TRP A 253 19.92 2.92 -10.19
C TRP A 253 19.80 4.16 -11.08
N GLY A 254 20.21 5.34 -10.62
CA GLY A 254 20.21 6.57 -11.40
C GLY A 254 21.44 6.77 -12.30
N GLN A 255 22.48 5.94 -12.15
CA GLN A 255 23.76 6.08 -12.87
C GLN A 255 24.13 4.86 -13.73
N ARG A 256 23.24 3.90 -13.97
CA ARG A 256 23.56 2.71 -14.78
C ARG A 256 23.25 2.93 -16.27
N PRO A 257 24.21 3.33 -17.12
CA PRO A 257 24.06 3.11 -18.54
C PRO A 257 23.99 1.60 -18.80
N CYS A 258 23.15 1.20 -19.74
CA CYS A 258 23.06 -0.19 -20.20
C CYS A 258 24.45 -0.63 -20.68
N GLN A 259 25.12 -1.51 -19.94
CA GLN A 259 26.14 -2.35 -20.56
C GLN A 259 25.37 -3.42 -21.32
N GLU A 260 25.04 -3.15 -22.59
CA GLU A 260 24.84 -4.26 -23.50
C GLU A 260 26.16 -5.04 -23.52
N GLU A 261 26.15 -6.23 -22.92
CA GLU A 261 27.25 -7.18 -23.01
C GLU A 261 27.53 -7.42 -24.50
N GLY A 262 28.64 -6.86 -24.99
CA GLY A 262 29.19 -7.14 -26.31
C GLY A 262 29.10 -5.98 -27.30
N SER A 263 29.97 -4.97 -27.16
CA SER A 263 30.65 -4.32 -28.31
C SER A 263 31.53 -3.12 -27.96
N VAL A 264 31.38 -2.48 -26.78
CA VAL A 264 32.07 -1.19 -26.52
C VAL A 264 33.51 -1.32 -25.99
N GLU A 265 33.90 -2.47 -25.44
CA GLU A 265 35.25 -2.66 -24.89
C GLU A 265 36.36 -2.78 -25.95
N GLN A 266 36.03 -2.88 -27.25
CA GLN A 266 37.05 -3.07 -28.29
C GLN A 266 37.47 -1.79 -29.05
N GLN A 267 36.88 -0.62 -28.78
CA GLN A 267 37.24 0.61 -29.53
C GLN A 267 37.90 1.73 -28.73
N SER A 268 38.23 1.54 -27.44
CA SER A 268 38.50 2.66 -26.53
C SER A 268 39.93 2.69 -25.94
N GLN A 269 40.96 2.53 -26.79
CA GLN A 269 42.36 2.75 -26.37
C GLN A 269 42.99 4.09 -26.81
N GLN A 270 42.28 5.02 -27.46
CA GLN A 270 42.94 6.24 -28.00
C GLN A 270 42.19 7.59 -27.90
N GLN A 271 41.32 7.81 -26.90
CA GLN A 271 40.77 9.15 -26.65
C GLN A 271 41.04 9.64 -25.22
N GLY A 272 41.48 10.89 -25.09
CA GLY A 272 41.91 11.49 -23.83
C GLY A 272 40.79 11.54 -22.78
N GLY A 273 41.16 11.30 -21.51
CA GLY A 273 40.22 11.02 -20.42
C GLY A 273 39.13 12.09 -20.18
N GLN A 274 39.36 13.36 -20.52
CA GLN A 274 38.34 14.41 -20.36
C GLN A 274 37.22 14.34 -21.41
N GLN A 275 37.54 14.05 -22.68
CA GLN A 275 36.53 13.88 -23.73
C GLN A 275 35.72 12.59 -23.51
N GLN A 276 36.40 11.53 -23.05
CA GLN A 276 35.77 10.26 -22.71
C GLN A 276 34.79 10.39 -21.54
N GLN A 277 35.14 11.20 -20.52
CA GLN A 277 34.28 11.46 -19.37
C GLN A 277 33.05 12.32 -19.73
N GLN A 278 33.21 13.33 -20.59
CA GLN A 278 32.07 14.11 -21.10
C GLN A 278 31.12 13.26 -21.96
N GLN A 279 31.67 12.41 -22.82
CA GLN A 279 30.86 11.52 -23.66
C GLN A 279 30.07 10.48 -22.83
N GLN A 280 30.69 9.92 -21.79
CA GLN A 280 29.98 9.04 -20.84
C GLN A 280 28.85 9.76 -20.09
N GLN A 281 29.08 11.00 -19.65
CA GLN A 281 28.04 11.80 -18.98
C GLN A 281 26.87 12.10 -19.91
N GLN A 282 27.13 12.42 -21.17
CA GLN A 282 26.10 12.68 -22.16
C GLN A 282 25.27 11.42 -22.46
N LEU A 283 25.92 10.28 -22.70
CA LEU A 283 25.25 8.99 -22.92
C LEU A 283 24.40 8.56 -21.71
N ALA A 284 24.88 8.79 -20.49
CA ALA A 284 24.11 8.51 -19.28
C ALA A 284 22.86 9.42 -19.18
N GLY A 285 22.99 10.70 -19.56
CA GLY A 285 21.87 11.65 -19.60
C GLY A 285 20.80 11.27 -20.62
N ASP A 286 21.21 10.89 -21.83
CA ASP A 286 20.29 10.45 -22.89
C ASP A 286 19.59 9.14 -22.51
N TRP A 287 20.31 8.19 -21.91
CA TRP A 287 19.75 6.93 -21.41
C TRP A 287 18.71 7.18 -20.30
N SER A 288 19.04 8.01 -19.31
CA SER A 288 18.12 8.35 -18.22
C SER A 288 16.85 9.01 -18.76
N SER A 289 16.98 9.89 -19.76
CA SER A 289 15.84 10.55 -20.39
C SER A 289 14.95 9.56 -21.15
N GLY A 290 15.56 8.63 -21.90
CA GLY A 290 14.83 7.58 -22.63
C GLY A 290 14.10 6.62 -21.69
N MET A 291 14.73 6.18 -20.60
CA MET A 291 14.11 5.36 -19.55
C MET A 291 12.91 6.08 -18.94
N GLN A 292 13.07 7.35 -18.54
CA GLN A 292 11.99 8.13 -17.93
C GLN A 292 10.77 8.25 -18.85
N LEU A 293 10.97 8.45 -20.16
CA LEU A 293 9.88 8.51 -21.13
C LEU A 293 9.15 7.17 -21.28
N ARG A 294 9.87 6.06 -21.39
CA ARG A 294 9.25 4.72 -21.46
C ARG A 294 8.47 4.39 -20.19
N VAL A 295 9.08 4.62 -19.03
CA VAL A 295 8.45 4.40 -17.73
C VAL A 295 7.20 5.27 -17.57
N ALA A 296 7.27 6.55 -17.89
CA ALA A 296 6.11 7.46 -17.81
C ALA A 296 4.98 7.02 -18.74
N SER A 297 5.29 6.62 -19.97
CA SER A 297 4.28 6.11 -20.92
C SER A 297 3.62 4.83 -20.40
N PHE A 298 4.42 3.87 -19.92
CA PHE A 298 3.93 2.62 -19.35
C PHE A 298 3.00 2.88 -18.15
N LEU A 299 3.40 3.76 -17.22
CA LEU A 299 2.60 4.08 -16.04
C LEU A 299 1.28 4.76 -16.41
N ALA A 300 1.28 5.65 -17.40
CA ALA A 300 0.05 6.28 -17.88
C ALA A 300 -0.94 5.25 -18.45
N ASP A 301 -0.46 4.23 -19.17
CA ASP A 301 -1.31 3.17 -19.70
C ASP A 301 -1.75 2.17 -18.62
N PHE A 302 -0.88 1.89 -17.64
CA PHE A 302 -1.22 1.14 -16.44
C PHE A 302 -2.36 1.81 -15.65
N ASP A 303 -2.28 3.13 -15.44
CA ASP A 303 -3.30 3.91 -14.75
C ASP A 303 -4.65 3.86 -15.45
N LYS A 304 -4.66 4.04 -16.77
CA LYS A 304 -5.88 3.95 -17.58
C LYS A 304 -6.52 2.56 -17.50
N ARG A 305 -5.72 1.49 -17.54
CA ARG A 305 -6.21 0.11 -17.44
C ARG A 305 -6.85 -0.15 -16.07
N ASN A 306 -6.17 0.24 -14.99
CA ASN A 306 -6.70 0.08 -13.63
C ASN A 306 -7.98 0.87 -13.40
N ALA A 307 -8.01 2.14 -13.82
CA ALA A 307 -9.19 2.98 -13.72
C ALA A 307 -10.38 2.38 -14.49
N SER A 308 -10.12 1.88 -15.71
CA SER A 308 -11.14 1.24 -16.55
C SER A 308 -11.67 -0.05 -15.90
N GLN A 309 -10.80 -0.88 -15.32
CA GLN A 309 -11.21 -2.09 -14.62
C GLN A 309 -12.11 -1.79 -13.41
N VAL A 310 -11.73 -0.80 -12.60
CA VAL A 310 -12.53 -0.37 -11.44
C VAL A 310 -13.90 0.17 -11.90
N GLN A 311 -13.94 0.98 -12.95
CA GLN A 311 -15.20 1.49 -13.50
C GLN A 311 -16.11 0.37 -14.04
N GLN A 312 -15.55 -0.62 -14.73
CA GLN A 312 -16.31 -1.78 -15.22
C GLN A 312 -16.90 -2.61 -14.07
N LEU A 313 -16.11 -2.88 -13.03
CA LEU A 313 -16.59 -3.58 -11.84
C LEU A 313 -17.69 -2.80 -11.10
N ALA A 314 -17.55 -1.47 -11.02
CA ALA A 314 -18.56 -0.61 -10.39
C ALA A 314 -19.87 -0.55 -11.21
N ALA A 315 -19.79 -0.55 -12.54
CA ALA A 315 -20.97 -0.54 -13.42
C ALA A 315 -21.79 -1.84 -13.28
N GLY A 316 -21.13 -2.98 -13.11
CA GLY A 316 -21.80 -4.27 -12.82
C GLY A 316 -22.47 -4.35 -11.44
N ALA A 317 -22.25 -3.36 -10.55
CA ALA A 317 -22.95 -3.27 -9.26
C ALA A 317 -24.37 -2.71 -9.38
N VAL A 318 -24.65 -1.96 -10.46
CA VAL A 318 -25.88 -1.19 -10.66
C VAL A 318 -26.92 -1.95 -11.51
N SER A 319 -26.50 -3.04 -12.16
CA SER A 319 -27.35 -3.97 -12.93
C SER A 319 -27.82 -5.16 -12.09
#